data_AF-A0A3M1JZN6-F1
#
_entry.id   AF-A0A3M1JZN6-F1
#
_cell.length_a   1.000
_cell.length_b   1.000
_cell.length_c   1.000
_cell.angle_alpha   90.00
_cell.angle_beta   90.00
_cell.angle_gamma   90.00
#
_symmetry.space_group_name_H-M   'P 1'
#
loop_
_entity.id
_entity.type
_entity.pdbx_description
1 polymer ?
#
loop_
_entity_poly.entity_id
_entity_poly.type
_entity_poly.pdbx_seq_one_letter_code
_entity_poly.pdbx_strand_id
1 'polypeptide(L)'
;MSELDPVWERHAREIASRVGELLRDGPPIVVQEYLTPEQAARLLGMPIRTLENYRVRDAGGPPFHRISSRLIRYRVSELHEWMEARRVECE
;
A
#
# COMPACT_ATOMS: atom_id res chain seq x y z
N MET A 1 -2.65 27.75 -26.64
CA MET A 1 -2.98 26.35 -26.33
C MET A 1 -3.02 25.63 -27.65
N SER A 2 -2.04 24.77 -27.95
CA SER A 2 -2.03 24.02 -29.22
C SER A 2 -3.26 23.13 -29.26
N GLU A 3 -4.11 23.30 -30.27
CA GLU A 3 -5.08 22.26 -30.63
C GLU A 3 -4.27 20.99 -30.90
N LEU A 4 -4.62 19.91 -30.22
CA LEU A 4 -4.04 18.61 -30.49
C LEU A 4 -4.46 18.20 -31.90
N ASP A 5 -3.56 17.55 -32.63
CA ASP A 5 -3.90 16.90 -33.90
C ASP A 5 -5.17 16.06 -33.73
N PRO A 6 -6.15 16.11 -34.64
CA PRO A 6 -7.39 15.34 -34.54
C PRO A 6 -7.19 13.83 -34.34
N VAL A 7 -6.06 13.27 -34.80
CA VAL A 7 -5.66 11.89 -34.57
C VAL A 7 -5.27 11.67 -33.11
N TRP A 8 -4.49 12.58 -32.52
CA TRP A 8 -4.12 12.53 -31.10
C TRP A 8 -5.33 12.72 -30.21
N GLU A 9 -6.28 13.58 -30.58
CA GLU A 9 -7.53 13.75 -29.84
C GLU A 9 -8.39 12.47 -29.86
N ARG A 10 -8.46 11.80 -31.01
CA ARG A 10 -9.15 10.51 -31.14
C ARG A 10 -8.52 9.44 -30.26
N HIS A 11 -7.19 9.29 -30.30
CA HIS A 11 -6.50 8.30 -29.47
C HIS A 11 -6.63 8.61 -27.98
N ALA A 12 -6.54 9.88 -27.57
CA ALA A 12 -6.74 10.27 -26.18
C ALA A 12 -8.15 9.90 -25.68
N ARG A 13 -9.17 10.12 -26.52
CA ARG A 13 -10.56 9.74 -26.22
C ARG A 13 -10.74 8.23 -26.10
N GLU A 14 -10.10 7.46 -26.98
CA GLU A 14 -10.15 6.00 -26.98
C GLU A 14 -9.48 5.42 -25.72
N ILE A 15 -8.29 5.93 -25.36
CA ILE A 15 -7.60 5.55 -24.12
C ILE A 15 -8.46 5.90 -22.90
N ALA A 16 -9.03 7.11 -22.86
CA ALA A 16 -9.88 7.53 -21.75
C ALA A 16 -11.14 6.66 -21.60
N SER A 17 -11.79 6.29 -22.70
CA SER A 17 -12.93 5.36 -22.69
C SER A 17 -12.52 4.00 -22.13
N ARG A 18 -11.40 3.45 -22.62
CA ARG A 18 -10.94 2.13 -22.21
C ARG A 18 -10.51 2.08 -20.76
N VAL A 19 -9.82 3.12 -20.29
CA VAL A 19 -9.48 3.27 -18.87
C VAL A 19 -10.78 3.39 -18.05
N GLY A 20 -11.74 4.22 -18.48
CA GLY A 20 -13.02 4.36 -17.79
C GLY A 20 -13.82 3.06 -17.66
N GLU A 21 -13.81 2.21 -18.70
CA GLU A 21 -14.36 0.85 -18.65
C GLU A 21 -13.64 -0.03 -17.64
N LEU A 22 -12.31 -0.09 -17.70
CA LEU A 22 -11.50 -0.90 -16.79
C LEU A 22 -11.66 -0.45 -15.33
N LEU A 23 -11.72 0.85 -15.09
CA LEU A 23 -11.90 1.42 -13.76
C LEU A 23 -13.31 1.23 -13.20
N ARG A 24 -14.32 1.06 -14.06
CA ARG A 24 -15.71 0.78 -13.65
C ARG A 24 -15.82 -0.59 -12.98
N ASP A 25 -15.07 -1.58 -13.49
CA ASP A 25 -15.10 -2.95 -12.99
C ASP A 25 -14.09 -3.20 -11.85
N GLY A 26 -13.09 -2.33 -11.70
CA GLY A 26 -12.17 -2.32 -10.57
C GLY A 26 -11.50 -0.94 -10.46
N PRO A 27 -11.80 -0.13 -9.44
CA PRO A 27 -11.18 1.19 -9.30
C PRO A 27 -9.66 1.05 -9.28
N PRO A 28 -8.92 2.09 -9.71
CA PRO A 28 -7.47 2.02 -9.74
C PRO A 28 -6.99 1.70 -8.33
N ILE A 29 -6.11 0.71 -8.20
CA ILE A 29 -5.58 0.28 -6.91
C ILE A 29 -4.82 1.49 -6.34
N VAL A 30 -5.48 2.25 -5.46
CA VAL A 30 -4.83 3.32 -4.73
C VAL A 30 -3.92 2.63 -3.73
N VAL A 31 -2.61 2.64 -4.01
CA VAL A 31 -1.61 2.12 -3.09
C VAL A 31 -1.67 3.00 -1.84
N GLN A 32 -2.31 2.50 -0.78
CA GLN A 32 -2.41 3.24 0.48
C GLN A 32 -1.03 3.28 1.13
N GLU A 33 -0.49 4.49 1.33
CA GLU A 33 0.80 4.67 2.01
C GLU A 33 0.75 4.21 3.48
N TYR A 34 -0.42 4.34 4.12
CA TYR A 34 -0.66 3.96 5.51
C TYR A 34 -1.69 2.85 5.61
N LEU A 35 -1.28 1.72 6.15
CA LEU A 35 -2.06 0.50 6.29
C LEU A 35 -2.67 0.36 7.68
N THR A 36 -3.86 -0.23 7.76
CA THR A 36 -4.41 -0.75 9.02
C THR A 36 -3.59 -1.96 9.50
N PRO A 37 -3.73 -2.37 10.78
CA PRO A 37 -3.08 -3.58 11.28
C PRO A 37 -3.38 -4.84 10.45
N GLU A 38 -4.62 -4.99 9.94
CA GLU A 38 -5.03 -6.12 9.10
C GLU A 38 -4.35 -6.07 7.74
N GLN A 39 -4.26 -4.89 7.12
CA GLN A 39 -3.56 -4.70 5.86
C GLN A 39 -2.05 -4.94 6.00
N ALA A 40 -1.44 -4.41 7.06
CA ALA A 40 -0.02 -4.64 7.36
C ALA A 40 0.28 -6.13 7.60
N ALA A 41 -0.58 -6.81 8.36
CA ALA A 41 -0.47 -8.26 8.58
C ALA A 41 -0.50 -9.05 7.27
N ARG A 42 -1.41 -8.68 6.35
CA ARG A 42 -1.46 -9.27 5.01
C ARG A 42 -0.22 -8.96 4.18
N LEU A 43 0.26 -7.71 4.20
CA LEU A 43 1.47 -7.31 3.47
C LEU A 43 2.69 -8.10 3.93
N LEU A 44 2.85 -8.28 5.24
CA LEU A 44 3.99 -9.00 5.84
C LEU A 44 3.81 -10.53 5.85
N GLY A 45 2.66 -11.04 5.39
CA GLY A 45 2.37 -12.48 5.39
C GLY A 45 2.31 -13.12 6.79
N MET A 46 1.87 -12.38 7.82
CA MET A 46 1.81 -12.88 9.19
C MET A 46 0.44 -12.66 9.86
N PRO A 47 0.09 -13.42 10.92
CA PRO A 47 -1.15 -13.20 11.65
C PRO A 47 -1.21 -11.81 12.29
N ILE A 48 -2.38 -11.16 12.27
CA ILE A 48 -2.59 -9.86 12.94
C ILE A 48 -2.25 -9.89 14.43
N ARG A 49 -2.52 -11.03 15.10
CA ARG A 49 -2.18 -11.22 16.51
C ARG A 49 -0.68 -11.13 16.77
N THR A 50 0.15 -11.49 15.80
CA THR A 50 1.60 -11.33 15.89
C THR A 50 1.97 -9.84 15.96
N LEU A 51 1.37 -9.01 15.09
CA LEU A 51 1.56 -7.56 15.14
C LEU A 51 1.05 -6.93 16.44
N GLU A 52 -0.09 -7.40 16.95
CA GLU A 52 -0.60 -6.97 18.27
C GLU A 52 0.38 -7.30 19.39
N ASN A 53 0.89 -8.53 19.42
CA ASN A 53 1.86 -8.97 20.41
C ASN A 53 3.15 -8.14 20.35
N TYR A 54 3.64 -7.84 19.13
CA TYR A 54 4.79 -6.97 18.95
C TYR A 54 4.58 -5.58 19.56
N ARG A 55 3.41 -4.96 19.35
CA ARG A 55 3.09 -3.63 19.90
C ARG A 55 3.00 -3.62 21.43
N VAL A 56 2.55 -4.71 22.04
CA VAL A 56 2.37 -4.80 23.50
C VAL A 56 3.69 -5.11 24.21
N ARG A 57 4.50 -6.00 23.62
CA ARG A 57 5.71 -6.54 24.27
C ARG A 57 6.98 -5.76 23.94
N ASP A 58 6.88 -4.72 23.11
CA ASP A 58 8.01 -3.98 22.53
C ASP A 58 9.08 -4.92 21.94
N ALA A 59 8.62 -6.03 21.34
CA ALA A 59 9.46 -7.18 21.00
C ALA A 59 10.13 -7.05 19.62
N GLY A 60 10.53 -5.85 19.24
CA GLY A 60 11.20 -5.60 17.96
C GLY A 60 10.30 -5.79 16.73
N GLY A 61 9.00 -5.48 16.85
CA GLY A 61 8.09 -5.46 15.71
C GLY A 61 8.24 -4.23 14.81
N PRO A 62 7.48 -4.17 13.70
CA PRO A 62 7.56 -3.05 12.78
C PRO A 62 7.12 -1.73 13.42
N PRO A 63 7.72 -0.60 13.02
CA PRO A 63 7.28 0.73 13.44
C PRO A 63 5.78 0.94 13.17
N PHE A 64 5.12 1.68 14.04
CA PHE A 64 3.69 2.00 13.88
C PHE A 64 3.39 3.40 14.38
N HIS A 65 2.41 4.03 13.75
CA HIS A 65 1.84 5.31 14.18
C HIS A 65 0.62 5.06 15.06
N ARG A 66 0.63 5.59 16.27
CA ARG A 66 -0.54 5.63 17.16
C ARG A 66 -1.14 7.04 17.12
N ILE A 67 -2.20 7.21 16.34
CA ILE A 67 -2.91 8.50 16.24
C ILE A 67 -3.89 8.66 17.40
N SER A 68 -4.52 7.56 17.83
CA SER A 68 -5.34 7.50 19.04
C SER A 68 -5.28 6.10 19.66
N SER A 69 -5.95 5.89 20.79
CA SER A 69 -6.03 4.57 21.45
C SER A 69 -6.64 3.47 20.57
N ARG A 70 -7.46 3.84 19.57
CA ARG A 70 -8.12 2.90 18.65
C ARG A 70 -7.65 3.00 17.20
N LEU A 71 -6.74 3.94 16.90
CA LEU A 71 -6.32 4.23 15.53
C LEU A 71 -4.80 4.02 15.39
N ILE A 72 -4.44 2.83 14.91
CA ILE A 72 -3.07 2.43 14.60
C ILE A 72 -2.89 2.36 13.08
N ARG A 73 -1.76 2.86 12.58
CA ARG A 73 -1.37 2.76 11.17
C ARG A 73 0.08 2.33 11.03
N TYR A 74 0.37 1.69 9.91
CA TYR A 74 1.71 1.26 9.51
C TYR A 74 2.06 1.92 8.19
N ARG A 75 3.22 2.56 8.09
CA ARG A 75 3.69 3.10 6.81
C ARG A 75 4.32 2.00 5.98
N VAL A 76 3.98 1.92 4.70
CA VAL A 76 4.46 0.84 3.81
C VAL A 76 5.99 0.80 3.73
N SER A 77 6.67 1.95 3.59
CA SER A 77 8.13 1.99 3.50
C SER A 77 8.82 1.43 4.75
N GLU A 78 8.33 1.79 5.93
CA GLU A 78 8.87 1.32 7.21
C GLU A 78 8.66 -0.18 7.42
N LEU A 79 7.55 -0.73 6.92
CA LEU A 79 7.30 -2.16 6.92
C LEU A 79 8.32 -2.92 6.07
N HIS A 80 8.63 -2.40 4.87
CA HIS A 80 9.66 -2.99 4.01
C HIS A 80 11.05 -2.88 4.63
N GLU A 81 11.43 -1.71 5.13
CA GLU A 81 12.72 -1.51 5.83
C GLU A 81 12.87 -2.47 7.02
N TRP A 82 11.79 -2.66 7.78
CA TRP A 82 11.80 -3.59 8.91
C TRP A 82 12.01 -5.06 8.50
N MET A 83 11.44 -5.48 7.37
CA MET A 83 11.66 -6.82 6.80
C MET A 83 13.09 -6.98 6.30
N GLU A 84 13.59 -6.03 5.52
CA GLU A 84 14.96 -6.07 4.98
C GLU A 84 16.02 -6.11 6.09
N ALA A 85 15.82 -5.35 7.17
CA ALA A 85 16.71 -5.39 8.34
C ALA A 85 16.77 -6.75 9.05
N ARG A 86 15.86 -7.69 8.73
CA ARG A 86 15.80 -9.06 9.28
C ARG A 86 16.20 -10.12 8.27
N ARG A 87 16.63 -9.72 7.09
CA ARG A 87 17.16 -10.64 6.09
C ARG A 87 18.44 -11.26 6.65
N VAL A 88 18.47 -12.59 6.70
CA VAL A 88 19.68 -13.36 7.02
C VAL A 88 20.22 -13.91 5.71
N GLU A 89 21.48 -13.63 5.42
CA GLU A 89 22.19 -14.26 4.31
C GLU A 89 22.65 -15.65 4.76
N CYS A 90 22.29 -16.68 4.00
CA CYS A 90 22.86 -18.01 4.19
C CYS A 90 24.19 -18.08 3.43
N GLU A 91 25.27 -18.36 4.14
CA GLU A 91 26.57 -18.77 3.55
C GLU A 91 26.54 -20.21 3.04
#